data_AF-A0A3D4JYG5-F1
#
_entry.id   AF-A0A3D4JYG5-F1
#
_cell.length_a   1.000
_cell.length_b   1.000
_cell.length_c   1.000
_cell.angle_alpha   90.00
_cell.angle_beta   90.00
_cell.angle_gamma   90.00
#
_symmetry.space_group_name_H-M   'P 1'
#
loop_
_entity.id
_entity.type
_entity.pdbx_description
1 polymer ?
#
loop_
_entity_poly.entity_id
_entity_poly.type
_entity_poly.pdbx_seq_one_letter_code
_entity_poly.pdbx_strand_id
1 'polypeptide(L)'
;MNRNTTTATTSLADYDTHHKFKSEILDGLKEEPKHLLSKYFYDKKGDELFQQIMNMPEYYLTDCELEIFTGKKRELANAIRAFDEPFDLVELGAGDATKSSYLLEYLVKQNADFTYMPIDISANIISVLEENLTSEIPGLKMTGLNGEYFEMLDKANKISSRRKVILFLGGNIGNMEIEEAYQFCNALKSRLNPDDILLIGFDLKKNPHTILAAYNDKAGITASFNLNLLDRINEEL
;
A
#
# COMPACT_ATOMS: atom_id res chain seq x y z
N MET A 1 -15.58 -0.14 47.93
CA MET A 1 -15.32 0.84 46.86
C MET A 1 -14.35 0.16 45.89
N ASN A 2 -14.89 -0.69 45.00
CA ASN A 2 -14.09 -1.53 44.10
C ASN A 2 -13.64 -0.70 42.90
N ARG A 3 -12.33 -0.61 42.70
CA ARG A 3 -11.74 -0.13 41.45
C ARG A 3 -11.73 -1.32 40.48
N ASN A 4 -12.61 -1.28 39.48
CA ASN A 4 -12.49 -2.12 38.30
C ASN A 4 -11.35 -1.56 37.44
N THR A 5 -10.19 -2.18 37.52
CA THR A 5 -9.16 -2.06 36.48
C THR A 5 -9.57 -2.96 35.33
N THR A 6 -10.11 -2.35 34.28
CA THR A 6 -10.31 -3.00 32.98
C THR A 6 -8.93 -3.25 32.37
N THR A 7 -8.38 -4.45 32.54
CA THR A 7 -7.26 -4.91 31.72
C THR A 7 -7.76 -5.07 30.29
N ALA A 8 -7.32 -4.19 29.40
CA ALA A 8 -7.51 -4.35 27.97
C ALA A 8 -6.80 -5.64 27.53
N THR A 9 -7.58 -6.62 27.08
CA THR A 9 -7.06 -7.87 26.52
C THR A 9 -6.52 -7.55 25.13
N THR A 10 -5.21 -7.32 25.03
CA THR A 10 -4.48 -7.26 23.75
C THR A 10 -4.65 -8.60 23.04
N SER A 11 -5.09 -8.59 21.78
CA SER A 11 -5.25 -9.84 21.02
C SER A 11 -3.88 -10.47 20.74
N LEU A 12 -3.83 -11.78 20.48
CA LEU A 12 -2.57 -12.47 20.13
C LEU A 12 -1.89 -11.87 18.88
N ALA A 13 -2.68 -11.37 17.92
CA ALA A 13 -2.18 -10.70 16.73
C ALA A 13 -1.58 -9.32 17.07
N ASP A 14 -2.20 -8.56 17.97
CA ASP A 14 -1.66 -7.26 18.42
C ASP A 14 -0.37 -7.44 19.24
N TYR A 15 -0.30 -8.50 20.04
CA TYR A 15 0.89 -8.84 20.82
C TYR A 15 2.08 -9.21 19.93
N ASP A 16 1.84 -10.02 18.89
CA ASP A 16 2.88 -10.43 17.94
C ASP A 16 3.37 -9.23 17.10
N THR A 17 2.45 -8.34 16.72
CA THR A 17 2.76 -7.10 16.00
C THR A 17 3.63 -6.16 16.85
N HIS A 18 3.28 -5.96 18.14
CA HIS A 18 4.06 -5.13 19.06
C HIS A 18 5.47 -5.69 19.30
N HIS A 19 5.57 -7.01 19.49
CA HIS A 19 6.86 -7.67 19.69
C HIS A 19 7.75 -7.57 18.44
N LYS A 20 7.18 -7.78 17.25
CA LYS A 20 7.89 -7.61 15.97
C LYS A 20 8.36 -6.17 15.79
N PHE A 21 7.49 -5.18 16.03
CA PHE A 21 7.84 -3.76 15.99
C PHE A 21 9.01 -3.44 16.91
N LYS A 22 8.92 -3.83 18.19
CA LYS A 22 10.00 -3.62 19.15
C LYS A 22 11.33 -4.24 18.71
N SER A 23 11.30 -5.47 18.20
CA SER A 23 12.51 -6.16 17.75
C SER A 23 13.17 -5.43 16.58
N GLU A 24 12.41 -5.13 15.53
CA GLU A 24 12.93 -4.50 14.32
C GLU A 24 13.45 -3.07 14.59
N ILE A 25 12.80 -2.31 15.49
CA ILE A 25 13.31 -1.01 15.96
C ILE A 25 14.63 -1.16 16.71
N LEU A 26 14.72 -2.10 17.65
CA LEU A 26 15.94 -2.31 18.42
C LEU A 26 17.11 -2.78 17.55
N ASP A 27 16.85 -3.62 16.55
CA ASP A 27 17.86 -4.11 15.63
C ASP A 27 18.40 -2.96 14.76
N GLY A 28 17.51 -2.18 14.14
CA GLY A 28 17.90 -1.02 13.34
C GLY A 28 18.67 0.07 14.11
N LEU A 29 18.32 0.28 15.40
CA LEU A 29 19.04 1.24 16.27
C LEU A 29 20.40 0.74 16.77
N LYS A 30 20.69 -0.57 16.69
CA LYS A 30 21.98 -1.16 17.06
C LYS A 30 22.98 -1.20 15.89
N GLU A 31 22.51 -1.02 14.66
CA GLU A 31 23.37 -1.04 13.48
C GLU A 31 24.19 0.24 13.29
N GLU A 32 25.22 0.14 12.43
CA GLU A 32 26.06 1.27 12.00
C GLU A 32 26.20 1.23 10.47
N PRO A 33 25.52 2.13 9.74
CA PRO A 33 24.67 3.22 10.24
C PRO A 33 23.33 2.73 10.82
N LYS A 34 22.77 3.49 11.75
CA LYS A 34 21.42 3.25 12.29
C LYS A 34 20.39 3.44 11.19
N HIS A 35 19.38 2.59 11.19
CA HIS A 35 18.28 2.67 10.24
C HIS A 35 16.96 2.33 10.93
N LEU A 36 15.86 2.74 10.30
CA LEU A 36 14.49 2.36 10.69
C LEU A 36 13.72 2.01 9.42
N LEU A 37 12.84 1.01 9.49
CA LEU A 37 12.09 0.54 8.34
C LEU A 37 10.91 1.48 8.03
N SER A 38 10.79 1.87 6.75
CA SER A 38 9.79 2.84 6.28
C SER A 38 8.34 2.38 6.47
N LYS A 39 8.08 1.07 6.52
CA LYS A 39 6.75 0.51 6.81
C LYS A 39 6.18 0.99 8.15
N TYR A 40 7.02 1.41 9.08
CA TYR A 40 6.57 1.90 10.38
C TYR A 40 6.14 3.36 10.40
N PHE A 41 6.31 4.11 9.30
CA PHE A 41 5.74 5.44 9.17
C PHE A 41 4.21 5.45 9.15
N TYR A 42 3.56 4.32 8.81
CA TYR A 42 2.11 4.23 8.53
C TYR A 42 1.30 3.74 9.73
N ASP A 43 1.33 4.51 10.82
CA ASP A 43 0.26 4.48 11.82
C ASP A 43 -0.89 5.42 11.40
N LYS A 44 -1.93 5.56 12.22
CA LYS A 44 -3.06 6.45 11.89
C LYS A 44 -2.60 7.90 11.57
N LYS A 45 -1.70 8.47 12.37
CA LYS A 45 -1.20 9.84 12.16
C LYS A 45 -0.27 9.91 10.93
N GLY A 46 0.54 8.89 10.74
CA GLY A 46 1.37 8.70 9.57
C GLY A 46 0.59 8.67 8.26
N ASP A 47 -0.50 7.91 8.23
CA ASP A 47 -1.42 7.84 7.08
C ASP A 47 -1.97 9.24 6.74
N GLU A 48 -2.46 9.98 7.74
CA GLU A 48 -2.96 11.35 7.56
C GLU A 48 -1.90 12.33 7.04
N LEU A 49 -0.65 12.19 7.50
CA LEU A 49 0.47 13.01 7.03
C LEU A 49 0.87 12.64 5.60
N PHE A 50 0.89 11.36 5.25
CA PHE A 50 1.19 10.93 3.89
C PHE A 50 0.13 11.40 2.89
N GLN A 51 -1.15 11.40 3.30
CA GLN A 51 -2.22 12.00 2.50
C GLN A 51 -1.99 13.49 2.25
N GLN A 52 -1.49 14.23 3.24
CA GLN A 52 -1.10 15.64 3.02
C GLN A 52 0.08 15.75 2.06
N ILE A 53 1.10 14.89 2.18
CA ILE A 53 2.24 14.85 1.26
C ILE A 53 1.76 14.66 -0.19
N MET A 54 0.87 13.70 -0.43
CA MET A 54 0.33 13.42 -1.76
C MET A 54 -0.43 14.59 -2.40
N ASN A 55 -0.92 15.54 -1.59
CA ASN A 55 -1.63 16.73 -2.05
C ASN A 55 -0.72 17.97 -2.21
N MET A 56 0.58 17.86 -1.91
CA MET A 56 1.51 18.97 -2.05
C MET A 56 1.87 19.21 -3.52
N PRO A 57 1.99 20.47 -3.97
CA PRO A 57 2.38 20.77 -5.35
C PRO A 57 3.82 20.30 -5.68
N GLU A 58 4.68 20.15 -4.68
CA GLU A 58 6.02 19.61 -4.86
C GLU A 58 6.05 18.08 -5.07
N TYR A 59 5.06 17.34 -4.55
CA TYR A 59 5.03 15.87 -4.59
C TYR A 59 4.37 15.34 -5.86
N TYR A 60 5.08 15.46 -6.98
CA TYR A 60 4.54 15.15 -8.31
C TYR A 60 4.14 13.68 -8.56
N LEU A 61 4.63 12.73 -7.74
CA LEU A 61 4.53 11.30 -8.05
C LEU A 61 3.07 10.84 -8.18
N THR A 62 2.22 11.31 -7.27
CA THR A 62 0.79 10.96 -7.23
C THR A 62 0.09 11.44 -8.50
N ASP A 63 0.29 12.70 -8.88
CA ASP A 63 -0.33 13.30 -10.07
C ASP A 63 0.14 12.62 -11.37
N CYS A 64 1.43 12.32 -11.48
CA CYS A 64 1.98 11.66 -12.67
C CYS A 64 1.37 10.25 -12.86
N GLU A 65 1.24 9.47 -11.80
CA GLU A 65 0.63 8.14 -11.91
C GLU A 65 -0.88 8.23 -12.10
N LEU A 66 -1.55 9.20 -11.47
CA LEU A 66 -2.97 9.48 -11.67
C LEU A 66 -3.30 9.89 -13.12
N GLU A 67 -2.45 10.66 -13.79
CA GLU A 67 -2.58 11.00 -15.21
C GLU A 67 -2.66 9.73 -16.09
N ILE A 68 -1.85 8.71 -15.76
CA ILE A 68 -1.87 7.43 -16.46
C ILE A 68 -3.21 6.72 -16.22
N PHE A 69 -3.65 6.59 -14.97
CA PHE A 69 -4.91 5.89 -14.64
C PHE A 69 -6.15 6.59 -15.20
N THR A 70 -6.16 7.92 -15.22
CA THR A 70 -7.27 8.71 -15.78
C THR A 70 -7.28 8.68 -17.31
N GLY A 71 -6.11 8.84 -17.94
CA GLY A 71 -5.97 8.98 -19.39
C GLY A 71 -5.80 7.68 -20.17
N LYS A 72 -5.40 6.58 -19.51
CA LYS A 72 -5.05 5.29 -20.15
C LYS A 72 -5.79 4.08 -19.61
N LYS A 73 -6.90 4.26 -18.88
CA LYS A 73 -7.69 3.14 -18.29
C LYS A 73 -8.06 2.03 -19.28
N ARG A 74 -8.39 2.37 -20.53
CA ARG A 74 -8.69 1.37 -21.57
C ARG A 74 -7.45 0.58 -21.96
N GLU A 75 -6.33 1.27 -22.16
CA GLU A 75 -5.05 0.66 -22.49
C GLU A 75 -4.55 -0.22 -21.34
N LEU A 76 -4.73 0.21 -20.09
CA LEU A 76 -4.47 -0.58 -18.89
C LEU A 76 -5.35 -1.84 -18.84
N ALA A 77 -6.67 -1.70 -19.03
CA ALA A 77 -7.61 -2.83 -19.05
C ALA A 77 -7.24 -3.86 -20.13
N ASN A 78 -6.83 -3.39 -21.32
CA ASN A 78 -6.36 -4.28 -22.39
C ASN A 78 -5.03 -4.95 -22.03
N ALA A 79 -4.08 -4.21 -21.45
CA ALA A 79 -2.78 -4.75 -21.04
C ALA A 79 -2.91 -5.84 -19.98
N ILE A 80 -3.87 -5.69 -19.06
CA ILE A 80 -4.18 -6.71 -18.05
C ILE A 80 -5.14 -7.79 -18.56
N ARG A 81 -5.47 -7.81 -19.87
CA ARG A 81 -6.39 -8.79 -20.47
C ARG A 81 -7.71 -8.89 -19.71
N ALA A 82 -8.29 -7.74 -19.34
CA ALA A 82 -9.43 -7.68 -18.40
C ALA A 82 -10.73 -8.33 -18.92
N PHE A 83 -10.83 -8.57 -20.23
CA PHE A 83 -12.04 -9.06 -20.88
C PHE A 83 -11.90 -10.49 -21.44
N ASP A 84 -10.74 -11.11 -21.27
CA ASP A 84 -10.46 -12.45 -21.80
C ASP A 84 -11.06 -13.54 -20.87
N GLU A 85 -10.90 -13.36 -19.56
CA GLU A 85 -11.37 -14.28 -18.53
C GLU A 85 -11.55 -13.58 -17.17
N PRO A 86 -12.31 -14.17 -16.22
CA PRO A 86 -12.43 -13.63 -14.87
C PRO A 86 -11.10 -13.61 -14.12
N PHE A 87 -10.85 -12.54 -13.35
CA PHE A 87 -9.61 -12.36 -12.61
C PHE A 87 -9.84 -11.76 -11.22
N ASP A 88 -8.83 -11.81 -10.36
CA ASP A 88 -8.80 -11.02 -9.13
C ASP A 88 -7.76 -9.91 -9.29
N LEU A 89 -8.16 -8.67 -9.02
CA LEU A 89 -7.28 -7.50 -9.08
C LEU A 89 -6.75 -7.24 -7.67
N VAL A 90 -5.51 -7.65 -7.42
CA VAL A 90 -4.84 -7.52 -6.12
C VAL A 90 -4.00 -6.25 -6.12
N GLU A 91 -4.16 -5.36 -5.15
CA GLU A 91 -3.34 -4.14 -5.04
C GLU A 91 -2.48 -4.19 -3.78
N LEU A 92 -1.16 -4.16 -3.95
CA LEU A 92 -0.20 -4.19 -2.85
C LEU A 92 0.09 -2.77 -2.37
N GLY A 93 -0.32 -2.46 -1.14
CA GLY A 93 -0.21 -1.13 -0.56
C GLY A 93 -1.22 -0.19 -1.20
N ALA A 94 -2.51 -0.52 -1.05
CA ALA A 94 -3.59 0.17 -1.73
C ALA A 94 -3.74 1.64 -1.30
N GLY A 95 -3.37 1.97 -0.05
CA GLY A 95 -3.58 3.33 0.47
C GLY A 95 -5.04 3.75 0.30
N ASP A 96 -5.27 4.98 -0.16
CA ASP A 96 -6.64 5.49 -0.41
C ASP A 96 -7.29 4.98 -1.72
N ALA A 97 -6.58 4.15 -2.51
CA ALA A 97 -7.00 3.67 -3.83
C ALA A 97 -7.41 4.78 -4.82
N THR A 98 -7.02 6.04 -4.59
CA THR A 98 -7.43 7.18 -5.43
C THR A 98 -7.07 6.95 -6.89
N LYS A 99 -5.88 6.39 -7.16
CA LYS A 99 -5.41 6.09 -8.52
C LYS A 99 -6.14 4.90 -9.14
N SER A 100 -6.20 3.79 -8.42
CA SER A 100 -6.78 2.55 -8.93
C SER A 100 -8.29 2.65 -9.13
N SER A 101 -8.99 3.51 -8.39
CA SER A 101 -10.42 3.80 -8.53
C SER A 101 -10.85 4.07 -9.98
N TYR A 102 -10.03 4.77 -10.77
CA TYR A 102 -10.33 5.07 -12.18
C TYR A 102 -10.33 3.83 -13.07
N LEU A 103 -9.42 2.88 -12.80
CA LEU A 103 -9.42 1.60 -13.49
C LEU A 103 -10.58 0.73 -13.00
N LEU A 104 -10.83 0.68 -11.69
CA LEU A 104 -11.95 -0.06 -11.09
C LEU A 104 -13.30 0.39 -11.69
N GLU A 105 -13.55 1.70 -11.71
CA GLU A 105 -14.78 2.29 -12.26
C GLU A 105 -14.93 1.95 -13.75
N TYR A 106 -13.84 2.02 -14.51
CA TYR A 106 -13.85 1.64 -15.91
C TYR A 106 -14.19 0.16 -16.11
N LEU A 107 -13.55 -0.74 -15.35
CA LEU A 107 -13.78 -2.18 -15.42
C LEU A 107 -15.22 -2.55 -15.07
N VAL A 108 -15.78 -1.95 -14.02
CA VAL A 108 -17.20 -2.13 -13.63
C VAL A 108 -18.12 -1.66 -14.74
N LYS A 109 -17.90 -0.45 -15.29
CA LYS A 109 -18.70 0.10 -16.41
C LYS A 109 -18.64 -0.77 -17.68
N GLN A 110 -17.53 -1.46 -17.91
CA GLN A 110 -17.37 -2.39 -19.03
C GLN A 110 -17.86 -3.82 -18.72
N ASN A 111 -18.42 -4.06 -17.53
CA ASN A 111 -18.89 -5.38 -17.07
C ASN A 111 -17.79 -6.46 -17.06
N ALA A 112 -16.55 -6.11 -16.73
CA ALA A 112 -15.51 -7.10 -16.48
C ALA A 112 -15.88 -7.96 -15.26
N ASP A 113 -15.62 -9.28 -15.29
CA ASP A 113 -15.80 -10.16 -14.13
C ASP A 113 -14.54 -10.18 -13.28
N PHE A 114 -14.50 -9.33 -12.26
CA PHE A 114 -13.36 -9.27 -11.34
C PHE A 114 -13.77 -9.06 -9.89
N THR A 115 -12.87 -9.42 -8.98
CA THR A 115 -12.93 -9.05 -7.55
C THR A 115 -11.71 -8.21 -7.22
N TYR A 116 -11.91 -7.04 -6.63
CA TYR A 116 -10.83 -6.20 -6.13
C TYR A 116 -10.37 -6.69 -4.75
N MET A 117 -9.07 -6.85 -4.55
CA MET A 117 -8.46 -7.35 -3.33
C MET A 117 -7.33 -6.41 -2.87
N PRO A 118 -7.66 -5.29 -2.22
CA PRO A 118 -6.64 -4.39 -1.68
C PRO A 118 -5.95 -5.05 -0.48
N ILE A 119 -4.62 -4.96 -0.48
CA ILE A 119 -3.76 -5.39 0.60
C ILE A 119 -3.09 -4.17 1.21
N ASP A 120 -3.20 -4.01 2.53
CA ASP A 120 -2.53 -2.94 3.27
C ASP A 120 -2.25 -3.36 4.71
N ILE A 121 -1.14 -2.89 5.27
CA ILE A 121 -0.81 -3.12 6.68
C ILE A 121 -1.70 -2.29 7.61
N SER A 122 -2.21 -1.15 7.13
CA SER A 122 -3.12 -0.29 7.88
C SER A 122 -4.54 -0.85 7.85
N ALA A 123 -5.01 -1.37 9.00
CA ALA A 123 -6.38 -1.85 9.14
C ALA A 123 -7.41 -0.73 8.94
N ASN A 124 -7.03 0.50 9.33
CA ASN A 124 -7.83 1.70 9.12
C ASN A 124 -8.08 1.95 7.63
N ILE A 125 -7.02 1.88 6.81
CA ILE A 125 -7.12 2.04 5.36
C ILE A 125 -8.06 1.01 4.74
N ILE A 126 -7.89 -0.28 5.07
CA ILE A 126 -8.77 -1.33 4.54
C ILE A 126 -10.24 -1.08 4.88
N SER A 127 -10.55 -0.70 6.13
CA SER A 127 -11.92 -0.40 6.56
C SER A 127 -12.51 0.79 5.78
N VAL A 128 -11.73 1.86 5.60
CA VAL A 128 -12.16 3.05 4.84
C VAL A 128 -12.42 2.71 3.38
N LEU A 129 -11.58 1.88 2.75
CA LEU A 129 -11.79 1.45 1.37
C LEU A 129 -13.06 0.62 1.19
N GLU A 130 -13.34 -0.31 2.12
CA GLU A 130 -14.54 -1.15 2.06
C GLU A 130 -15.83 -0.31 2.15
N GLU A 131 -15.82 0.72 2.99
CA GLU A 131 -16.94 1.67 3.14
C GLU A 131 -17.09 2.57 1.91
N ASN A 132 -16.00 3.21 1.47
CA ASN A 132 -16.07 4.26 0.46
C ASN A 132 -16.18 3.70 -0.96
N LEU A 133 -15.29 2.78 -1.38
CA LEU A 133 -15.23 2.35 -2.78
C LEU A 133 -16.49 1.62 -3.24
N THR A 134 -17.11 0.84 -2.36
CA THR A 134 -18.36 0.13 -2.68
C THR A 134 -19.54 1.09 -2.87
N SER A 135 -19.50 2.24 -2.19
CA SER A 135 -20.48 3.31 -2.36
C SER A 135 -20.22 4.16 -3.60
N GLU A 136 -18.96 4.47 -3.88
CA GLU A 136 -18.53 5.31 -5.01
C GLU A 136 -18.59 4.58 -6.35
N ILE A 137 -18.38 3.26 -6.34
CA ILE A 137 -18.40 2.40 -7.53
C ILE A 137 -19.45 1.29 -7.34
N PRO A 138 -20.74 1.59 -7.57
CA PRO A 138 -21.81 0.60 -7.44
C PRO A 138 -21.56 -0.64 -8.29
N GLY A 139 -21.61 -1.82 -7.66
CA GLY A 139 -21.36 -3.11 -8.31
C GLY A 139 -19.92 -3.62 -8.21
N LEU A 140 -19.00 -2.85 -7.62
CA LEU A 140 -17.66 -3.32 -7.31
C LEU A 140 -17.71 -4.46 -6.28
N LYS A 141 -17.17 -5.62 -6.64
CA LYS A 141 -16.92 -6.72 -5.70
C LYS A 141 -15.54 -6.50 -5.07
N MET A 142 -15.47 -6.53 -3.74
CA MET A 142 -14.24 -6.28 -3.02
C MET A 142 -14.06 -7.24 -1.83
N THR A 143 -12.81 -7.60 -1.55
CA THR A 143 -12.39 -8.34 -0.36
C THR A 143 -11.14 -7.68 0.23
N GLY A 144 -11.28 -6.95 1.34
CA GLY A 144 -10.14 -6.32 2.02
C GLY A 144 -9.21 -7.35 2.67
N LEU A 145 -7.89 -7.12 2.55
CA LEU A 145 -6.87 -8.01 3.09
C LEU A 145 -5.86 -7.22 3.93
N ASN A 146 -6.12 -7.09 5.23
CA ASN A 146 -5.21 -6.42 6.13
C ASN A 146 -4.02 -7.31 6.52
N GLY A 147 -2.80 -6.86 6.25
CA GLY A 147 -1.56 -7.53 6.62
C GLY A 147 -0.39 -7.25 5.67
N GLU A 148 0.71 -7.95 5.90
CA GLU A 148 1.93 -7.84 5.09
C GLU A 148 1.69 -8.40 3.67
N TYR A 149 2.34 -7.81 2.66
CA TYR A 149 2.06 -8.08 1.24
C TYR A 149 2.03 -9.56 0.86
N PHE A 150 3.07 -10.31 1.23
CA PHE A 150 3.20 -11.70 0.79
C PHE A 150 2.29 -12.66 1.55
N GLU A 151 2.06 -12.42 2.84
CA GLU A 151 1.13 -13.22 3.63
C GLU A 151 -0.30 -13.06 3.09
N MET A 152 -0.69 -11.82 2.80
CA MET A 152 -2.02 -11.54 2.25
C MET A 152 -2.16 -11.97 0.79
N LEU A 153 -1.09 -11.94 -0.01
CA LEU A 153 -1.09 -12.53 -1.35
C LEU A 153 -1.26 -14.06 -1.29
N ASP A 154 -0.59 -14.73 -0.36
CA ASP A 154 -0.78 -16.17 -0.12
C ASP A 154 -2.22 -16.49 0.33
N LYS A 155 -2.85 -15.59 1.09
CA LYS A 155 -4.27 -15.66 1.45
C LYS A 155 -5.19 -15.43 0.24
N ALA A 156 -4.91 -14.44 -0.60
CA ALA A 156 -5.66 -14.16 -1.84
C ALA A 156 -5.64 -15.36 -2.79
N ASN A 157 -4.50 -16.06 -2.89
CA ASN A 157 -4.35 -17.29 -3.65
C ASN A 157 -5.17 -18.47 -3.09
N LYS A 158 -5.46 -18.50 -1.78
CA LYS A 158 -6.33 -19.49 -1.15
C LYS A 158 -7.81 -19.16 -1.30
N ILE A 159 -8.16 -17.87 -1.33
CA ILE A 159 -9.55 -17.39 -1.48
C ILE A 159 -10.09 -17.73 -2.87
N SER A 160 -9.27 -17.62 -3.91
CA SER A 160 -9.70 -17.78 -5.29
C SER A 160 -8.58 -18.33 -6.16
N SER A 161 -8.91 -19.30 -7.01
CA SER A 161 -8.01 -19.86 -8.03
C SER A 161 -8.04 -19.08 -9.35
N ARG A 162 -8.76 -17.95 -9.43
CA ARG A 162 -8.73 -17.07 -10.61
C ARG A 162 -7.33 -16.47 -10.77
N ARG A 163 -6.98 -16.18 -12.01
CA ARG A 163 -5.77 -15.44 -12.38
C ARG A 163 -5.68 -14.13 -11.61
N LYS A 164 -4.48 -13.76 -11.17
CA LYS A 164 -4.20 -12.52 -10.45
C LYS A 164 -3.69 -11.45 -11.39
N VAL A 165 -4.24 -10.26 -11.26
CA VAL A 165 -3.62 -9.03 -11.77
C VAL A 165 -3.15 -8.26 -10.54
N ILE A 166 -1.83 -8.16 -10.35
CA ILE A 166 -1.22 -7.49 -9.23
C ILE A 166 -0.87 -6.06 -9.61
N LEU A 167 -1.34 -5.09 -8.85
CA LEU A 167 -0.95 -3.69 -8.91
C LEU A 167 0.07 -3.43 -7.80
N PHE A 168 1.23 -2.87 -8.15
CA PHE A 168 2.21 -2.36 -7.19
C PHE A 168 2.63 -0.94 -7.60
N LEU A 169 1.91 0.03 -7.07
CA LEU A 169 1.89 1.41 -7.58
C LEU A 169 2.67 2.37 -6.66
N GLY A 170 2.69 3.64 -7.04
CA GLY A 170 3.18 4.75 -6.20
C GLY A 170 4.70 4.83 -6.08
N GLY A 171 5.43 4.12 -6.95
CA GLY A 171 6.88 4.02 -6.82
C GLY A 171 7.32 3.30 -5.54
N ASN A 172 6.45 2.51 -4.90
CA ASN A 172 6.73 1.83 -3.64
C ASN A 172 7.95 0.91 -3.67
N ILE A 173 8.27 0.32 -4.82
CA ILE A 173 9.50 -0.46 -5.01
C ILE A 173 10.77 0.38 -4.76
N GLY A 174 10.68 1.71 -4.91
CA GLY A 174 11.77 2.64 -4.64
C GLY A 174 12.09 2.84 -3.16
N ASN A 175 11.26 2.32 -2.24
CA ASN A 175 11.55 2.30 -0.81
C ASN A 175 12.51 1.18 -0.39
N MET A 176 12.92 0.34 -1.35
CA MET A 176 13.80 -0.81 -1.13
C MET A 176 15.17 -0.54 -1.76
N GLU A 177 16.22 -0.96 -1.08
CA GLU A 177 17.54 -1.05 -1.69
C GLU A 177 17.52 -2.09 -2.84
N ILE A 178 18.50 -2.02 -3.74
CA ILE A 178 18.50 -2.85 -4.96
C ILE A 178 18.37 -4.36 -4.67
N GLU A 179 19.08 -4.84 -3.65
CA GLU A 179 19.05 -6.26 -3.26
C GLU A 179 17.68 -6.63 -2.65
N GLU A 180 17.10 -5.76 -1.84
CA GLU A 180 15.77 -5.96 -1.26
C GLU A 180 14.69 -5.97 -2.36
N ALA A 181 14.78 -5.05 -3.33
CA ALA A 181 13.88 -5.02 -4.47
C ALA A 181 13.99 -6.30 -5.32
N TYR A 182 15.21 -6.82 -5.51
CA TYR A 182 15.43 -8.10 -6.20
C TYR A 182 14.80 -9.28 -5.45
N GLN A 183 15.00 -9.33 -4.12
CA GLN A 183 14.39 -10.34 -3.26
C GLN A 183 12.86 -10.25 -3.26
N PHE A 184 12.32 -9.03 -3.19
CA PHE A 184 10.89 -8.76 -3.31
C PHE A 184 10.33 -9.27 -4.65
N CYS A 185 10.97 -8.93 -5.76
CA CYS A 185 10.54 -9.37 -7.09
C CYS A 185 10.56 -10.91 -7.21
N ASN A 186 11.58 -11.57 -6.66
CA ASN A 186 11.65 -13.04 -6.66
C ASN A 186 10.58 -13.68 -5.80
N ALA A 187 10.33 -13.13 -4.60
CA ALA A 187 9.29 -13.60 -3.69
C ALA A 187 7.89 -13.37 -4.26
N LEU A 188 7.68 -12.27 -5.01
CA LEU A 188 6.45 -12.02 -5.74
C LEU A 188 6.28 -13.04 -6.86
N LYS A 189 7.31 -13.21 -7.70
CA LYS A 189 7.32 -14.17 -8.80
C LYS A 189 7.04 -15.60 -8.34
N SER A 190 7.56 -16.03 -7.18
CA SER A 190 7.31 -17.39 -6.67
C SER A 190 5.87 -17.64 -6.24
N ARG A 191 5.06 -16.59 -6.10
CA ARG A 191 3.64 -16.64 -5.70
C ARG A 191 2.68 -16.43 -6.87
N LEU A 192 3.21 -16.10 -8.04
CA LEU A 192 2.44 -15.92 -9.26
C LEU A 192 2.27 -17.25 -9.98
N ASN A 193 1.06 -17.49 -10.47
CA ASN A 193 0.78 -18.58 -11.39
C ASN A 193 1.14 -18.17 -12.82
N PRO A 194 1.26 -19.13 -13.75
CA PRO A 194 1.20 -18.81 -15.18
C PRO A 194 -0.01 -17.93 -15.48
N ASP A 195 0.16 -16.99 -16.41
CA ASP A 195 -0.82 -15.98 -16.82
C ASP A 195 -1.11 -14.84 -15.85
N ASP A 196 -0.70 -14.92 -14.59
CA ASP A 196 -0.80 -13.77 -13.68
C ASP A 196 0.00 -12.57 -14.25
N ILE A 197 -0.52 -11.37 -14.00
CA ILE A 197 0.03 -10.13 -14.56
C ILE A 197 0.46 -9.23 -13.41
N LEU A 198 1.68 -8.69 -13.49
CA LEU A 198 2.14 -7.63 -12.61
C LEU A 198 2.15 -6.30 -13.37
N LEU A 199 1.44 -5.32 -12.82
CA LEU A 199 1.52 -3.92 -13.22
C LEU A 199 2.21 -3.14 -12.10
N ILE A 200 3.37 -2.57 -12.42
CA ILE A 200 4.25 -1.92 -11.43
C ILE A 200 4.60 -0.50 -11.86
N GLY A 201 4.52 0.43 -10.92
CA GLY A 201 4.88 1.84 -11.09
C GLY A 201 6.34 2.10 -10.73
N PHE A 202 7.09 2.74 -11.64
CA PHE A 202 8.45 3.20 -11.39
C PHE A 202 8.53 4.72 -11.58
N ASP A 203 9.00 5.43 -10.56
CA ASP A 203 9.39 6.83 -10.74
C ASP A 203 10.76 6.92 -11.42
N LEU A 204 10.84 7.72 -12.48
CA LEU A 204 12.02 7.81 -13.33
C LEU A 204 12.97 8.92 -12.90
N LYS A 205 14.27 8.73 -13.15
CA LYS A 205 15.28 9.77 -12.93
C LYS A 205 14.91 11.04 -13.68
N LYS A 206 14.98 12.18 -12.99
CA LYS A 206 14.70 13.52 -13.51
C LYS A 206 15.56 14.54 -12.79
N ASN A 207 15.25 15.83 -12.93
CA ASN A 207 16.00 16.89 -12.27
C ASN A 207 16.08 16.64 -10.75
N PRO A 208 17.30 16.53 -10.16
CA PRO A 208 17.46 16.30 -8.72
C PRO A 208 16.79 17.34 -7.83
N HIS A 209 16.64 18.58 -8.29
CA HIS A 209 15.93 19.62 -7.54
C HIS A 209 14.42 19.37 -7.47
N THR A 210 13.83 18.80 -8.52
CA THR A 210 12.42 18.39 -8.51
C THR A 210 12.21 17.24 -7.52
N ILE A 211 13.12 16.26 -7.53
CA ILE A 211 13.07 15.14 -6.59
C ILE A 211 13.24 15.66 -5.15
N LEU A 212 14.26 16.49 -4.89
CA LEU A 212 14.50 17.03 -3.56
C LEU A 212 13.30 17.84 -3.04
N ALA A 213 12.66 18.64 -3.89
CA ALA A 213 11.50 19.42 -3.49
C ALA A 213 10.32 18.52 -3.06
N ALA A 214 10.11 17.38 -3.73
CA ALA A 214 9.06 16.43 -3.37
C ALA A 214 9.24 15.85 -1.95
N TYR A 215 10.48 15.67 -1.49
CA TYR A 215 10.79 15.06 -0.18
C TYR A 215 11.31 16.05 0.87
N ASN A 216 11.39 17.33 0.52
CA ASN A 216 11.85 18.40 1.40
C ASN A 216 11.00 19.65 1.13
N ASP A 217 9.69 19.47 1.30
CA ASP A 217 8.70 20.51 1.10
C ASP A 217 8.90 21.67 2.08
N LYS A 218 8.55 22.88 1.65
CA LYS A 218 8.73 24.09 2.47
C LYS A 218 7.76 24.16 3.65
N ALA A 219 6.64 23.44 3.59
CA ALA A 219 5.63 23.41 4.63
C ALA A 219 6.06 22.55 5.83
N GLY A 220 7.08 21.70 5.66
CA GLY A 220 7.60 20.82 6.69
C GLY A 220 6.76 19.55 6.91
N ILE A 221 5.83 19.24 6.00
CA ILE A 221 4.91 18.11 6.13
C ILE A 221 5.70 16.79 6.05
N THR A 222 6.63 16.67 5.10
CA THR A 222 7.52 15.49 4.99
C THR A 222 8.41 15.34 6.22
N ALA A 223 8.87 16.46 6.80
CA ALA A 223 9.64 16.42 8.03
C ALA A 223 8.78 15.92 9.22
N SER A 224 7.53 16.37 9.32
CA SER A 224 6.58 15.85 10.32
C SER A 224 6.28 14.37 10.12
N PHE A 225 6.12 13.90 8.87
CA PHE A 225 5.95 12.48 8.55
C PHE A 225 7.16 11.65 8.97
N ASN A 226 8.38 12.11 8.68
CA ASN A 226 9.60 11.41 9.07
C ASN A 226 9.77 11.34 10.60
N LEU A 227 9.49 12.44 11.30
CA LEU A 227 9.62 12.50 12.76
C LEU A 227 8.51 11.74 13.49
N ASN A 228 7.36 11.52 12.85
CA ASN A 228 6.24 10.78 13.43
C ASN A 228 6.63 9.36 13.87
N LEU A 229 7.55 8.69 13.16
CA LEU A 229 8.03 7.38 13.59
C LEU A 229 8.73 7.44 14.96
N LEU A 230 9.42 8.53 15.28
CA LEU A 230 10.03 8.70 16.60
C LEU A 230 8.97 8.94 17.67
N ASP A 231 7.94 9.74 17.37
CA ASP A 231 6.78 9.92 18.26
C ASP A 231 6.11 8.58 18.56
N ARG A 232 5.86 7.78 17.51
CA ARG A 232 5.29 6.43 17.62
C ARG A 232 6.12 5.51 18.50
N ILE A 233 7.45 5.50 18.31
CA ILE A 233 8.36 4.72 19.17
C ILE A 233 8.23 5.16 20.64
N ASN A 234 8.18 6.46 20.91
CA ASN A 234 8.06 6.98 22.28
C ASN A 234 6.72 6.65 22.94
N GLU A 235 5.65 6.52 22.16
CA GLU A 235 4.30 6.20 22.66
C GLU A 235 4.09 4.69 22.85
N GLU A 236 4.64 3.87 21.95
CA GLU A 236 4.37 2.43 21.90
C GLU A 236 5.43 1.56 22.61
N LEU A 237 6.69 1.99 22.79
CA LEU A 237 7.81 1.16 23.30
C LEU A 237 8.39 1.59 24.66
#